data_AF-A0A4Q5RFH2-F1
#
_entry.id   AF-A0A4Q5RFH2-F1
#
_cell.length_a   1.000
_cell.length_b   1.000
_cell.length_c   1.000
_cell.angle_alpha   90.00
_cell.angle_beta   90.00
_cell.angle_gamma   90.00
#
_symmetry.space_group_name_H-M   'P 1'
#
loop_
_entity.id
_entity.type
_entity.pdbx_description
1 polymer ?
#
loop_
_entity_poly.entity_id
_entity_poly.type
_entity_poly.pdbx_seq_one_letter_code
_entity_poly.pdbx_strand_id
1 'polypeptide(L)'
;ACLGRLQGFFVVLRAPSRALAVARGVACILQTQYVRRGQRTAWCAQYDEKTLQPAQARTFELPSLSGSESVGIVRFLMHIDQPSAEVKAAIESAVAWLEKVKIPGYAIKDIADPKQPTGRDRVLVPTPGAVLWARFYELDTDRPIYVGRDSRVHYQLSEVENERRTGYGYAGTWPEKLLSEEYPQWQKQQAGAAGK
;
A
#
# COMPACT_ATOMS: atom_id res chain seq x y z
N ALA A 1 65.09 14.89 4.65
CA ALA A 1 64.83 14.35 3.31
C ALA A 1 63.84 13.20 3.43
N CYS A 2 62.80 13.20 2.59
CA CYS A 2 61.73 12.21 2.44
C CYS A 2 60.77 11.99 3.63
N LEU A 3 59.62 12.67 3.58
CA LEU A 3 58.38 12.24 4.24
C LEU A 3 57.33 11.88 3.18
N GLY A 4 56.82 10.66 3.27
CA GLY A 4 55.43 10.22 3.07
C GLY A 4 54.56 10.80 1.94
N ARG A 5 54.26 9.98 0.94
CA ARG A 5 53.07 10.05 0.07
C ARG A 5 51.78 9.91 0.89
N LEU A 6 50.79 10.77 0.63
CA LEU A 6 49.37 10.43 0.59
C LEU A 6 48.70 11.30 -0.49
N GLN A 7 48.49 10.71 -1.66
CA GLN A 7 47.60 11.26 -2.68
C GLN A 7 46.15 11.07 -2.18
N GLY A 8 45.41 12.17 -2.08
CA GLY A 8 43.98 12.14 -1.78
C GLY A 8 43.21 11.44 -2.88
N PHE A 9 42.72 10.24 -2.58
CA PHE A 9 41.62 9.63 -3.31
C PHE A 9 40.35 10.40 -2.96
N PHE A 10 39.95 11.32 -3.84
CA PHE A 10 38.60 11.85 -3.85
C PHE A 10 37.67 10.71 -4.30
N VAL A 11 37.08 9.99 -3.33
CA VAL A 11 36.09 8.96 -3.60
C VAL A 11 34.82 9.61 -4.13
N VAL A 12 34.73 9.76 -5.46
CA VAL A 12 33.46 9.94 -6.17
C VAL A 12 32.76 8.58 -6.24
N LEU A 13 32.19 8.12 -5.14
CA LEU A 13 31.31 6.94 -5.10
C LEU A 13 30.02 7.27 -4.35
N ARG A 14 29.11 8.06 -4.95
CA ARG A 14 27.76 8.24 -4.38
C ARG A 14 26.59 8.28 -5.37
N ALA A 15 26.82 8.38 -6.69
CA ALA A 15 25.72 8.47 -7.68
C ALA A 15 25.29 7.12 -8.31
N PRO A 16 26.20 6.28 -8.86
CA PRO A 16 25.78 5.08 -9.62
C PRO A 16 25.17 3.98 -8.74
N SER A 17 25.60 3.86 -7.48
CA SER A 17 25.04 2.87 -6.54
C SER A 17 23.60 3.16 -6.12
N ARG A 18 23.22 4.45 -6.04
CA ARG A 18 21.85 4.87 -5.68
C ARG A 18 20.87 4.62 -6.81
N ALA A 19 21.22 5.02 -8.04
CA ALA A 19 20.38 4.78 -9.20
C ALA A 19 20.16 3.27 -9.42
N LEU A 20 21.21 2.46 -9.27
CA LEU A 20 21.09 1.01 -9.35
C LEU A 20 20.21 0.41 -8.24
N ALA A 21 20.33 0.92 -7.00
CA ALA A 21 19.47 0.48 -5.90
C ALA A 21 18.00 0.82 -6.15
N VAL A 22 17.70 2.04 -6.64
CA VAL A 22 16.35 2.46 -7.02
C VAL A 22 15.81 1.58 -8.14
N ALA A 23 16.59 1.35 -9.21
CA ALA A 23 16.17 0.50 -10.32
C ALA A 23 15.85 -0.94 -9.87
N ARG A 24 16.68 -1.51 -8.98
CA ARG A 24 16.40 -2.83 -8.37
C ARG A 24 15.15 -2.82 -7.50
N GLY A 25 14.94 -1.75 -6.73
CA GLY A 25 13.72 -1.56 -5.94
C GLY A 25 12.47 -1.50 -6.79
N VAL A 26 12.49 -0.74 -7.89
CA VAL A 26 11.39 -0.68 -8.87
C VAL A 26 11.14 -2.05 -9.49
N ALA A 27 12.18 -2.77 -9.92
CA ALA A 27 12.02 -4.12 -10.45
C ALA A 27 11.38 -5.08 -9.44
N CYS A 28 11.77 -5.01 -8.17
CA CYS A 28 11.16 -5.79 -7.09
C CYS A 28 9.67 -5.44 -6.90
N ILE A 29 9.32 -4.15 -6.89
CA ILE A 29 7.93 -3.69 -6.82
C ILE A 29 7.10 -4.25 -7.97
N LEU A 30 7.61 -4.20 -9.20
CA LEU A 30 6.90 -4.71 -10.38
C LEU A 30 6.71 -6.23 -10.31
N GLN A 31 7.73 -6.97 -9.86
CA GLN A 31 7.68 -8.43 -9.71
C GLN A 31 6.73 -8.90 -8.61
N THR A 32 6.53 -8.08 -7.57
CA THR A 32 5.68 -8.40 -6.43
C THR A 32 4.23 -7.93 -6.60
N GLN A 33 3.90 -7.19 -7.65
CA GLN A 33 2.52 -6.79 -7.90
C GLN A 33 1.64 -8.02 -8.11
N TYR A 34 0.62 -8.18 -7.26
CA TYR A 34 -0.16 -9.40 -7.25
C TYR A 34 -1.00 -9.52 -8.53
N VAL A 35 -0.88 -10.68 -9.19
CA VAL A 35 -1.62 -11.01 -10.40
C VAL A 35 -2.71 -12.01 -10.07
N ARG A 36 -3.97 -11.59 -10.17
CA ARG A 36 -5.12 -12.47 -10.01
C ARG A 36 -5.75 -12.75 -11.35
N ARG A 37 -5.77 -14.02 -11.77
CA ARG A 37 -6.38 -14.48 -13.03
C ARG A 37 -5.90 -13.67 -14.25
N GLY A 38 -4.60 -13.41 -14.31
CA GLY A 38 -3.96 -12.64 -15.39
C GLY A 38 -4.09 -11.12 -15.28
N GLN A 39 -4.80 -10.60 -14.27
CA GLN A 39 -4.95 -9.16 -14.04
C GLN A 39 -4.07 -8.71 -12.87
N ARG A 40 -3.22 -7.71 -13.11
CA ARG A 40 -2.46 -7.03 -12.05
C ARG A 40 -3.43 -6.28 -11.13
N THR A 41 -3.13 -6.28 -9.84
CA THR A 41 -3.93 -5.62 -8.81
C THR A 41 -3.05 -4.62 -8.06
N ALA A 42 -2.81 -4.85 -6.78
CA ALA A 42 -2.02 -4.00 -5.90
C ALA A 42 -0.93 -4.86 -5.21
N TRP A 43 -0.52 -4.45 -4.02
CA TRP A 43 0.54 -5.13 -3.27
C TRP A 43 0.07 -5.61 -1.91
N CYS A 44 0.70 -6.68 -1.43
CA CYS A 44 0.60 -7.13 -0.07
C CYS A 44 1.49 -6.28 0.84
N ALA A 45 1.24 -6.30 2.15
CA ALA A 45 2.09 -5.58 3.09
C ALA A 45 3.49 -6.19 3.24
N GLN A 46 3.65 -7.49 2.92
CA GLN A 46 4.92 -8.19 2.97
C GLN A 46 4.99 -9.34 1.96
N TYR A 47 6.22 -9.72 1.60
CA TYR A 47 6.54 -10.78 0.65
C TYR A 47 7.70 -11.61 1.17
N ASP A 48 7.76 -12.88 0.76
CA ASP A 48 8.91 -13.73 1.03
C ASP A 48 10.10 -13.28 0.17
N GLU A 49 11.27 -13.12 0.79
CA GLU A 49 12.44 -12.50 0.14
C GLU A 49 13.01 -13.33 -1.02
N LYS A 50 12.73 -14.63 -1.08
CA LYS A 50 13.30 -15.55 -2.06
C LYS A 50 12.33 -15.83 -3.20
N THR A 51 11.07 -16.05 -2.87
CA THR A 51 10.01 -16.43 -3.81
C THR A 51 9.24 -15.23 -4.33
N LEU A 52 9.32 -14.08 -3.64
CA LEU A 52 8.55 -12.86 -3.92
C LEU A 52 7.03 -13.09 -3.88
N GLN A 53 6.57 -14.16 -3.23
CA GLN A 53 5.16 -14.44 -3.02
C GLN A 53 4.64 -13.71 -1.77
N PRO A 54 3.34 -13.33 -1.73
CA PRO A 54 2.71 -12.80 -0.54
C PRO A 54 2.99 -13.69 0.68
N ALA A 55 3.58 -13.11 1.72
CA ALA A 55 3.98 -13.84 2.91
C ALA A 55 3.22 -13.38 4.14
N GLN A 56 3.28 -14.20 5.19
CA GLN A 56 2.85 -13.78 6.51
C GLN A 56 3.97 -12.95 7.16
N ALA A 57 3.65 -11.82 7.79
CA ALA A 57 4.62 -11.07 8.59
C ALA A 57 4.59 -11.56 10.04
N ARG A 58 3.67 -11.04 10.85
CA ARG A 58 3.37 -11.58 12.20
C ARG A 58 2.31 -12.69 12.09
N THR A 59 2.12 -13.46 13.16
CA THR A 59 1.12 -14.56 13.19
C THR A 59 -0.29 -14.10 12.75
N PHE A 60 -0.61 -12.82 12.92
CA PHE A 60 -1.88 -12.19 12.58
C PHE A 60 -1.86 -11.31 11.32
N GLU A 61 -0.81 -11.35 10.49
CA GLU A 61 -0.76 -10.65 9.20
C GLU A 61 -0.74 -11.65 8.06
N LEU A 62 -1.92 -12.16 7.72
CA LEU A 62 -2.09 -13.14 6.65
C LEU A 62 -1.76 -12.54 5.28
N PRO A 63 -1.32 -13.36 4.30
CA PRO A 63 -1.17 -12.93 2.91
C PRO A 63 -2.46 -12.26 2.41
N SER A 64 -2.38 -10.97 2.13
CA SER A 64 -3.54 -10.14 1.80
C SER A 64 -3.11 -8.89 1.04
N LEU A 65 -3.95 -8.42 0.14
CA LEU A 65 -3.73 -7.15 -0.53
C LEU A 65 -3.93 -6.00 0.45
N SER A 66 -3.00 -5.05 0.45
CA SER A 66 -3.02 -3.92 1.35
C SER A 66 -3.57 -2.68 0.67
N GLY A 67 -4.70 -2.17 1.16
CA GLY A 67 -5.25 -0.90 0.70
C GLY A 67 -4.39 0.30 1.08
N SER A 68 -3.77 0.29 2.27
CA SER A 68 -2.97 1.42 2.75
C SER A 68 -1.56 1.45 2.14
N GLU A 69 -0.86 0.31 2.15
CA GLU A 69 0.54 0.27 1.72
C GLU A 69 0.67 0.45 0.20
N SER A 70 -0.32 -0.05 -0.57
CA SER A 70 -0.36 0.12 -2.03
C SER A 70 -0.42 1.58 -2.46
N VAL A 71 -1.06 2.46 -1.67
CA VAL A 71 -1.09 3.91 -1.97
C VAL A 71 0.33 4.50 -1.96
N GLY A 72 1.16 4.10 -0.99
CA GLY A 72 2.55 4.53 -0.92
C GLY A 72 3.38 4.07 -2.12
N ILE A 73 3.18 2.82 -2.54
CA ILE A 73 3.86 2.25 -3.72
C ILE A 73 3.43 2.97 -4.99
N VAL A 74 2.13 3.19 -5.20
CA VAL A 74 1.62 3.91 -6.37
C VAL A 74 2.21 5.32 -6.43
N ARG A 75 2.19 6.06 -5.30
CA ARG A 75 2.81 7.38 -5.21
C ARG A 75 4.29 7.33 -5.57
N PHE A 76 5.04 6.38 -5.03
CA PHE A 76 6.46 6.24 -5.36
C PHE A 76 6.68 6.03 -6.87
N LEU A 77 5.93 5.12 -7.49
CA LEU A 77 6.03 4.86 -8.93
C LEU A 77 5.64 6.07 -9.78
N MET A 78 4.64 6.85 -9.37
CA MET A 78 4.21 8.08 -10.05
C MET A 78 5.26 9.19 -10.04
N HIS A 79 6.21 9.18 -9.07
CA HIS A 79 7.32 10.14 -9.00
C HIS A 79 8.50 9.76 -9.89
N ILE A 80 8.46 8.64 -10.60
CA ILE A 80 9.50 8.28 -11.56
C ILE A 80 9.35 9.16 -12.80
N ASP A 81 10.39 9.92 -13.13
CA ASP A 81 10.45 10.70 -14.37
C ASP A 81 10.43 9.77 -15.59
N GLN A 82 9.57 10.09 -16.56
CA GLN A 82 9.40 9.29 -17.79
C GLN A 82 9.24 7.79 -17.50
N PRO A 83 8.21 7.38 -16.75
CA PRO A 83 8.04 5.99 -16.34
C PRO A 83 7.85 5.09 -17.56
N SER A 84 8.44 3.88 -17.50
CA SER A 84 8.30 2.88 -18.56
C SER A 84 6.83 2.46 -18.73
N ALA A 85 6.50 1.84 -19.87
CA ALA A 85 5.16 1.30 -20.11
C ALA A 85 4.74 0.29 -19.04
N GLU A 86 5.67 -0.51 -18.53
CA GLU A 86 5.42 -1.47 -17.45
C GLU A 86 5.07 -0.77 -16.13
N VAL A 87 5.81 0.29 -15.77
CA VAL A 87 5.51 1.09 -14.57
C VAL A 87 4.15 1.77 -14.70
N LYS A 88 3.82 2.34 -15.87
CA LYS A 88 2.51 2.94 -16.13
C LYS A 88 1.39 1.91 -15.96
N ALA A 89 1.53 0.72 -16.56
CA ALA A 89 0.55 -0.35 -16.44
C ALA A 89 0.38 -0.84 -14.99
N ALA A 90 1.47 -0.87 -14.21
CA ALA A 90 1.43 -1.22 -12.79
C ALA A 90 0.64 -0.18 -11.97
N ILE A 91 0.89 1.11 -12.19
CA ILE A 91 0.16 2.23 -11.56
C ILE A 91 -1.33 2.14 -11.91
N GLU A 92 -1.66 2.04 -13.20
CA GLU A 92 -3.03 2.03 -13.70
C GLU A 92 -3.82 0.84 -13.14
N SER A 93 -3.21 -0.35 -13.08
CA SER A 93 -3.84 -1.56 -12.53
C SER A 93 -4.12 -1.42 -11.03
N ALA A 94 -3.19 -0.83 -10.28
CA ALA A 94 -3.35 -0.62 -8.84
C ALA A 94 -4.43 0.44 -8.54
N VAL A 95 -4.47 1.52 -9.32
CA VAL A 95 -5.53 2.54 -9.24
C VAL A 95 -6.90 1.95 -9.57
N ALA A 96 -7.01 1.16 -10.65
CA ALA A 96 -8.25 0.48 -11.01
C ALA A 96 -8.71 -0.49 -9.91
N TRP A 97 -7.78 -1.20 -9.26
CA TRP A 97 -8.10 -2.05 -8.12
C TRP A 97 -8.58 -1.24 -6.92
N LEU A 98 -7.91 -0.14 -6.56
CA LEU A 98 -8.33 0.75 -5.47
C LEU A 98 -9.72 1.36 -5.72
N GLU A 99 -10.03 1.72 -6.96
CA GLU A 99 -11.38 2.14 -7.37
C GLU A 99 -12.42 1.04 -7.15
N LYS A 100 -12.10 -0.20 -7.53
CA LYS A 100 -13.00 -1.36 -7.42
C LYS A 100 -13.33 -1.71 -5.96
N VAL A 101 -12.36 -1.64 -5.06
CA VAL A 101 -12.50 -2.14 -3.67
C VAL A 101 -13.01 -1.10 -2.67
N LYS A 102 -13.54 0.02 -3.16
CA LYS A 102 -14.22 1.04 -2.35
C LYS A 102 -15.31 0.42 -1.46
N ILE A 103 -15.41 0.91 -0.23
CA ILE A 103 -16.47 0.61 0.73
C ILE A 103 -17.34 1.87 0.86
N PRO A 104 -18.40 2.03 0.04
CA PRO A 104 -19.24 3.21 0.08
C PRO A 104 -20.23 3.17 1.25
N GLY A 105 -20.65 4.35 1.70
CA GLY A 105 -21.75 4.52 2.66
C GLY A 105 -21.36 4.28 4.12
N TYR A 106 -20.07 4.18 4.44
CA TYR A 106 -19.59 3.98 5.81
C TYR A 106 -18.48 4.96 6.17
N ALA A 107 -18.41 5.32 7.45
CA ALA A 107 -17.30 6.05 8.05
C ALA A 107 -16.82 5.33 9.32
N ILE A 108 -15.53 5.46 9.63
CA ILE A 108 -14.98 4.99 10.91
C ILE A 108 -15.21 6.07 11.96
N LYS A 109 -15.74 5.68 13.12
CA LYS A 109 -15.91 6.57 14.28
C LYS A 109 -15.36 5.92 15.54
N ASP A 110 -14.65 6.71 16.33
CA ASP A 110 -14.35 6.39 17.73
C ASP A 110 -15.53 6.86 18.59
N ILE A 111 -16.05 5.96 19.42
CA ILE A 111 -17.19 6.22 20.31
C ILE A 111 -16.81 5.90 21.76
N ALA A 112 -17.43 6.59 22.72
CA ALA A 112 -17.38 6.16 24.11
C ALA A 112 -18.23 4.90 24.28
N ASP A 113 -17.67 3.88 24.93
CA ASP A 113 -18.39 2.66 25.29
C ASP A 113 -17.84 2.12 26.62
N PRO A 114 -18.41 2.55 27.76
CA PRO A 114 -17.96 2.14 29.09
C PRO A 114 -18.04 0.63 29.36
N LYS A 115 -18.75 -0.14 28.51
CA LYS A 115 -18.84 -1.60 28.62
C LYS A 115 -17.62 -2.30 28.03
N GLN A 116 -16.86 -1.62 27.17
CA GLN A 116 -15.66 -2.16 26.57
C GLN A 116 -14.44 -2.02 27.50
N PRO A 117 -13.46 -2.94 27.43
CA PRO A 117 -12.25 -2.88 28.26
C PRO A 117 -11.47 -1.56 28.17
N THR A 118 -11.47 -0.90 27.01
CA THR A 118 -10.77 0.39 26.82
C THR A 118 -11.63 1.62 27.16
N GLY A 119 -12.90 1.43 27.56
CA GLY A 119 -13.89 2.50 27.76
C GLY A 119 -14.36 3.19 26.47
N ARG A 120 -13.89 2.72 25.31
CA ARG A 120 -14.22 3.22 23.99
C ARG A 120 -14.32 2.09 22.98
N ASP A 121 -14.87 2.39 21.81
CA ASP A 121 -14.84 1.47 20.67
C ASP A 121 -14.56 2.22 19.36
N ARG A 122 -14.14 1.48 18.34
CA ARG A 122 -14.03 1.97 16.97
C ARG A 122 -14.95 1.17 16.08
N VAL A 123 -15.90 1.84 15.46
CA VAL A 123 -17.00 1.22 14.71
C VAL A 123 -17.14 1.79 13.30
N LEU A 124 -17.65 0.96 12.39
CA LEU A 124 -18.13 1.39 11.08
C LEU A 124 -19.57 1.88 11.22
N VAL A 125 -19.82 3.13 10.86
CA VAL A 125 -21.14 3.78 10.98
C VAL A 125 -21.68 4.12 9.60
N PRO A 126 -22.93 3.73 9.26
CA PRO A 126 -23.58 4.17 8.04
C PRO A 126 -23.51 5.69 7.91
N THR A 127 -22.90 6.16 6.83
CA THR A 127 -22.67 7.57 6.53
C THR A 127 -22.81 7.77 5.03
N PRO A 128 -24.00 8.17 4.55
CA PRO A 128 -24.24 8.40 3.12
C PRO A 128 -23.22 9.36 2.52
N GLY A 129 -22.68 9.03 1.35
CA GLY A 129 -21.67 9.82 0.65
C GLY A 129 -20.23 9.61 1.13
N ALA A 130 -19.99 8.95 2.26
CA ALA A 130 -18.64 8.58 2.69
C ALA A 130 -18.12 7.36 1.93
N VAL A 131 -16.80 7.27 1.74
CA VAL A 131 -16.12 6.12 1.14
C VAL A 131 -14.93 5.75 2.01
N LEU A 132 -14.76 4.46 2.26
CA LEU A 132 -13.62 3.90 2.96
C LEU A 132 -12.93 2.83 2.13
N TRP A 133 -11.75 2.46 2.59
CA TRP A 133 -11.04 1.27 2.17
C TRP A 133 -10.66 0.48 3.40
N ALA A 134 -10.77 -0.84 3.32
CA ALA A 134 -10.13 -1.71 4.29
C ALA A 134 -8.62 -1.63 4.13
N ARG A 135 -7.91 -1.89 5.23
CA ARG A 135 -6.46 -2.00 5.21
C ARG A 135 -6.02 -3.28 4.52
N PHE A 136 -6.76 -4.38 4.70
CA PHE A 136 -6.46 -5.69 4.13
C PHE A 136 -7.66 -6.27 3.39
N TYR A 137 -7.37 -6.90 2.26
CA TYR A 137 -8.33 -7.61 1.43
C TYR A 137 -7.85 -9.02 1.13
N GLU A 138 -8.76 -9.98 1.18
CA GLU A 138 -8.52 -11.38 0.82
C GLU A 138 -8.10 -11.48 -0.65
N LEU A 139 -7.03 -12.24 -0.91
CA LEU A 139 -6.36 -12.30 -2.22
C LEU A 139 -7.29 -12.72 -3.36
N ASP A 140 -8.21 -13.65 -3.09
CA ASP A 140 -9.06 -14.24 -4.15
C ASP A 140 -10.35 -13.47 -4.42
N THR A 141 -10.89 -12.81 -3.40
CA THR A 141 -12.25 -12.26 -3.44
C THR A 141 -12.32 -10.74 -3.41
N ASP A 142 -11.22 -10.05 -3.09
CA ASP A 142 -11.21 -8.64 -2.72
C ASP A 142 -12.13 -8.30 -1.53
N ARG A 143 -12.47 -9.29 -0.69
CA ARG A 143 -13.29 -9.04 0.49
C ARG A 143 -12.44 -8.39 1.57
N PRO A 144 -12.90 -7.29 2.23
CA PRO A 144 -12.28 -6.78 3.44
C PRO A 144 -12.10 -7.89 4.48
N ILE A 145 -10.89 -7.96 5.05
CA ILE A 145 -10.60 -8.87 6.16
C ILE A 145 -10.05 -8.11 7.35
N TYR A 146 -10.36 -8.64 8.53
CA TYR A 146 -9.92 -8.11 9.81
C TYR A 146 -9.26 -9.26 10.57
N VAL A 147 -8.09 -9.03 11.14
CA VAL A 147 -7.35 -10.08 11.85
C VAL A 147 -6.96 -9.56 13.21
N GLY A 148 -7.45 -10.23 14.25
CA GLY A 148 -7.12 -9.96 15.64
C GLY A 148 -5.89 -10.75 16.09
N ARG A 149 -5.65 -10.77 17.41
CA ARG A 149 -4.56 -11.57 18.01
C ARG A 149 -4.76 -13.07 17.88
N ASP A 150 -5.99 -13.51 17.68
CA ASP A 150 -6.33 -14.91 17.43
C ASP A 150 -5.84 -15.41 16.07
N SER A 151 -5.31 -14.52 15.22
CA SER A 151 -4.76 -14.83 13.90
C SER A 151 -5.80 -15.45 12.95
N ARG A 152 -7.10 -15.23 13.21
CA ARG A 152 -8.19 -15.69 12.37
C ARG A 152 -8.71 -14.57 11.49
N VAL A 153 -9.15 -14.94 10.29
CA VAL A 153 -9.87 -14.02 9.40
C VAL A 153 -11.26 -13.78 9.97
N HIS A 154 -11.55 -12.52 10.24
CA HIS A 154 -12.87 -12.00 10.52
C HIS A 154 -13.32 -11.13 9.34
N TYR A 155 -14.63 -11.05 9.13
CA TYR A 155 -15.21 -10.28 8.02
C TYR A 155 -16.03 -9.09 8.49
N GLN A 156 -16.16 -8.93 9.80
CA GLN A 156 -16.74 -7.74 10.42
C GLN A 156 -15.75 -7.15 11.42
N LEU A 157 -15.60 -5.83 11.42
CA LEU A 157 -14.70 -5.16 12.35
C LEU A 157 -15.04 -5.49 13.81
N SER A 158 -16.33 -5.62 14.14
CA SER A 158 -16.84 -5.96 15.49
C SER A 158 -16.42 -7.33 16.01
N GLU A 159 -16.00 -8.25 15.15
CA GLU A 159 -15.54 -9.60 15.52
C GLU A 159 -14.10 -9.58 16.09
N VAL A 160 -13.31 -8.54 15.76
CA VAL A 160 -11.95 -8.35 16.30
C VAL A 160 -12.03 -7.83 17.73
N GLU A 161 -11.10 -8.20 18.62
CA GLU A 161 -11.09 -7.74 20.00
C GLU A 161 -10.96 -6.21 20.15
N ASN A 162 -11.64 -5.64 21.15
CA ASN A 162 -11.74 -4.19 21.35
C ASN A 162 -10.39 -3.46 21.40
N GLU A 163 -9.38 -4.04 22.05
CA GLU A 163 -8.02 -3.50 22.10
C GLU A 163 -7.45 -3.27 20.69
N ARG A 164 -7.61 -4.25 19.79
CA ARG A 164 -7.17 -4.13 18.40
C ARG A 164 -8.03 -3.21 17.57
N ARG A 165 -9.37 -3.29 17.67
CA ARG A 165 -10.27 -2.39 16.92
C ARG A 165 -9.94 -0.92 17.19
N THR A 166 -9.70 -0.59 18.46
CA THR A 166 -9.46 0.78 18.90
C THR A 166 -8.01 1.24 18.69
N GLY A 167 -7.04 0.31 18.68
CA GLY A 167 -5.61 0.59 18.56
C GLY A 167 -5.03 0.46 17.15
N TYR A 168 -5.75 -0.15 16.20
CA TYR A 168 -5.24 -0.41 14.85
C TYR A 168 -6.18 0.14 13.78
N GLY A 169 -5.60 0.77 12.75
CA GLY A 169 -6.36 1.32 11.62
C GLY A 169 -6.71 0.22 10.62
N TYR A 170 -7.85 -0.45 10.79
CA TYR A 170 -8.33 -1.48 9.85
C TYR A 170 -9.07 -0.92 8.63
N ALA A 171 -9.55 0.32 8.69
CA ALA A 171 -10.18 0.99 7.57
C ALA A 171 -9.91 2.49 7.64
N GLY A 172 -9.89 3.14 6.47
CA GLY A 172 -9.57 4.55 6.36
C GLY A 172 -9.76 5.08 4.94
N THR A 173 -9.42 6.36 4.76
CA THR A 173 -9.56 7.09 3.50
C THR A 173 -8.24 7.24 2.74
N TRP A 174 -7.22 6.42 3.05
CA TRP A 174 -5.87 6.57 2.50
C TRP A 174 -5.80 6.72 0.97
N PRO A 175 -6.59 5.96 0.17
CA PRO A 175 -6.60 6.10 -1.29
C PRO A 175 -7.35 7.33 -1.82
N GLU A 176 -8.18 8.00 -1.03
CA GLU A 176 -9.10 9.04 -1.50
C GLU A 176 -8.38 10.13 -2.31
N LYS A 177 -7.37 10.76 -1.69
CA LYS A 177 -6.59 11.83 -2.34
C LYS A 177 -5.80 11.33 -3.56
N LEU A 178 -5.28 10.10 -3.49
CA LEU A 178 -4.57 9.49 -4.62
C LEU A 178 -5.50 9.42 -5.84
N LEU A 179 -6.73 8.96 -5.63
CA LEU A 179 -7.70 8.72 -6.69
C LEU A 179 -8.35 10.01 -7.21
N SER A 180 -8.69 10.96 -6.32
CA SER A 180 -9.42 12.17 -6.69
C SER A 180 -8.54 13.28 -7.27
N GLU A 181 -7.27 13.37 -6.85
CA GLU A 181 -6.40 14.51 -7.17
C GLU A 181 -5.10 14.07 -7.85
N GLU A 182 -4.32 13.22 -7.17
CA GLU A 182 -2.92 12.97 -7.54
C GLU A 182 -2.81 12.17 -8.85
N TYR A 183 -3.59 11.10 -9.00
CA TYR A 183 -3.58 10.26 -10.20
C TYR A 183 -4.12 10.99 -11.44
N PRO A 184 -5.27 11.70 -11.40
CA PRO A 184 -5.71 12.51 -12.53
C PRO A 184 -4.69 13.59 -12.95
N GLN A 185 -4.00 14.20 -11.98
CA GLN A 185 -2.93 15.16 -12.28
C GLN A 185 -1.75 14.50 -12.99
N TRP A 186 -1.31 13.34 -12.49
CA TRP A 186 -0.24 12.56 -13.12
C TRP A 186 -0.60 12.15 -14.55
N GLN A 187 -1.83 11.68 -14.81
CA GLN A 187 -2.27 11.34 -16.17
C GLN A 187 -2.16 12.52 -17.13
N LYS A 188 -2.56 13.73 -16.70
CA LYS A 188 -2.41 14.96 -17.51
C LYS A 188 -0.94 15.26 -17.83
N GLN A 189 -0.04 15.09 -16.86
CA GLN A 189 1.40 15.27 -17.07
C GLN A 189 1.96 14.26 -18.08
N GLN A 190 1.58 12.98 -17.96
CA GLN A 190 2.03 11.93 -18.87
C GLN A 190 1.53 12.15 -20.31
N ALA A 191 0.29 12.62 -20.48
CA ALA A 191 -0.25 12.96 -21.80
C ALA A 191 0.47 14.15 -22.43
N GLY A 192 0.78 15.20 -21.66
CA GLY A 192 1.53 16.36 -22.14
C GLY A 192 3.00 16.05 -22.48
N ALA A 193 3.60 15.05 -21.84
CA ALA A 193 4.94 14.58 -22.16
C ALA A 193 4.99 13.74 -23.46
N ALA A 194 3.92 13.00 -23.78
CA ALA A 194 3.84 12.19 -25.00
C ALA A 194 3.57 13.00 -26.28
N GLY A 195 3.08 14.24 -26.15
CA GLY A 195 2.81 15.14 -27.27
C GLY A 195 3.94 16.12 -27.62
N LYS A 196 5.09 16.03 -26.95
CA LYS A 196 6.31 16.79 -27.24
C LYS A 196 7.35 15.88 -27.89
#